data_AF-A0A9X2BFU1-F1
#
_entry.id   AF-A0A9X2BFU1-F1
#
_cell.length_a   1.000
_cell.length_b   1.000
_cell.length_c   1.000
_cell.angle_alpha   90.00
_cell.angle_beta   90.00
_cell.angle_gamma   90.00
#
_symmetry.space_group_name_H-M   'P 1'
#
loop_
_entity.id
_entity.type
_entity.pdbx_description
1 polymer ?
#
loop_
_entity_poly.entity_id
_entity_poly.type
_entity_poly.pdbx_seq_one_letter_code
_entity_poly.pdbx_strand_id
1 'polypeptide(L)'
;MKMKTLFVAPYATMKNLIEECRKEQSELDVHIEVGNLQEGAIVAKHAEKQGFDVIISRGGTAKLIEEEVNIPVVDVHVSGYDMLRVLTLANDFNSKKAIVGFSNITMGAQAITDLLDISIEVFTIETEEETVPLIQQLKKEGYELIMGDVVTVNAASNNGLNGILIQSGKEAIMDSFQRAVSLCRLVKKKSYESAIQREILKLAQPDMLVLGENGSIVYENWTNFSKRPVSDQQLEDLRLQEYALHKTYYRLLKNGEEQLKITINTINITGIDYLVCFLESVYVNQQPSLEIHTITQRPFLIHHSQAMKDCLTQLLSMPAGGPMLFWGKMGQGRACWLNMFIMKVREIIHCLLPYLQLI
;
A
#
# COMPACT_ATOMS: atom_id res chain seq x y z
N MET A 1 10.21 -17.56 17.74
CA MET A 1 9.45 -18.39 16.78
C MET A 1 10.17 -18.31 15.44
N LYS A 2 10.51 -19.44 14.82
CA LYS A 2 11.15 -19.42 13.49
C LYS A 2 10.16 -18.90 12.45
N MET A 3 10.69 -18.22 11.43
CA MET A 3 9.88 -17.75 10.30
C MET A 3 9.67 -18.89 9.33
N LYS A 4 8.42 -19.19 8.98
CA LYS A 4 8.07 -20.29 8.08
C LYS A 4 8.41 -19.85 6.65
N THR A 5 9.42 -20.47 6.05
CA THR A 5 10.01 -20.01 4.79
C THR A 5 9.90 -21.09 3.74
N LEU A 6 9.43 -20.73 2.55
CA LEU A 6 9.47 -21.60 1.38
C LEU A 6 10.63 -21.15 0.50
N PHE A 7 11.52 -22.08 0.14
CA PHE A 7 12.49 -21.90 -0.92
C PHE A 7 12.01 -22.65 -2.16
N VAL A 8 11.71 -21.92 -3.24
CA VAL A 8 11.39 -22.48 -4.55
C VAL A 8 12.63 -22.47 -5.42
N ALA A 9 13.25 -23.63 -5.58
CA ALA A 9 14.43 -23.82 -6.42
C ALA A 9 14.02 -23.98 -7.90
N PRO A 10 14.51 -23.13 -8.82
CA PRO A 10 14.17 -23.26 -10.25
C PRO A 10 14.82 -24.47 -10.93
N TYR A 11 15.79 -25.12 -10.29
CA TYR A 11 16.46 -26.32 -10.81
C TYR A 11 16.90 -27.26 -9.67
N ALA A 12 16.89 -28.56 -9.96
CA ALA A 12 17.06 -29.60 -8.94
C ALA A 12 18.41 -29.55 -8.20
N THR A 13 19.51 -29.19 -8.87
CA THR A 13 20.84 -29.16 -8.22
C THR A 13 20.95 -28.08 -7.14
N MET A 14 20.15 -27.00 -7.22
CA MET A 14 20.12 -25.97 -6.18
C MET A 14 19.61 -26.52 -4.85
N LYS A 15 18.71 -27.51 -4.88
CA LYS A 15 18.10 -28.11 -3.68
C LYS A 15 19.15 -28.61 -2.69
N ASN A 16 20.18 -29.31 -3.18
CA ASN A 16 21.24 -29.85 -2.34
C ASN A 16 22.02 -28.74 -1.63
N LEU A 17 22.30 -27.64 -2.34
CA LEU A 17 23.00 -26.50 -1.76
C LEU A 17 22.14 -25.78 -0.72
N ILE A 18 20.83 -25.64 -0.96
CA ILE A 18 19.88 -25.07 0.00
C ILE A 18 19.79 -25.97 1.25
N GLU A 19 19.77 -27.28 1.07
CA GLU A 19 19.77 -28.29 2.15
C GLU A 19 21.02 -28.18 3.04
N GLU A 20 22.17 -27.87 2.46
CA GLU A 20 23.39 -27.58 3.22
C GLU A 20 23.30 -26.24 3.95
N CYS A 21 22.92 -25.17 3.24
CA CYS A 21 22.83 -23.83 3.80
C CYS A 21 21.81 -23.74 4.94
N ARG A 22 20.66 -24.44 4.84
CA ARG A 22 19.62 -24.36 5.88
C ARG A 22 20.07 -24.92 7.23
N LYS A 23 21.09 -25.78 7.27
CA LYS A 23 21.66 -26.31 8.53
C LYS A 23 22.33 -25.21 9.35
N GLU A 24 22.85 -24.19 8.69
CA GLU A 24 23.50 -23.04 9.31
C GLU A 24 22.49 -21.94 9.69
N GLN A 25 21.20 -22.12 9.35
CA GLN A 25 20.17 -21.14 9.59
C GLN A 25 19.32 -21.48 10.83
N SER A 26 19.35 -20.61 11.83
CA SER A 26 18.64 -20.81 13.09
C SER A 26 17.26 -20.13 13.13
N GLU A 27 17.06 -19.08 12.33
CA GLU A 27 15.88 -18.23 12.42
C GLU A 27 14.75 -18.59 11.44
N LEU A 28 15.09 -19.29 10.36
CA LEU A 28 14.15 -19.73 9.33
C LEU A 28 13.81 -21.21 9.51
N ASP A 29 12.56 -21.55 9.25
CA ASP A 29 12.06 -22.91 9.08
C ASP A 29 11.87 -23.16 7.58
N VAL A 30 12.97 -23.59 6.93
CA VAL A 30 13.08 -23.64 5.46
C VAL A 30 12.53 -24.95 4.91
N HIS A 31 11.43 -24.83 4.18
CA HIS A 31 10.84 -25.86 3.32
C HIS A 31 11.34 -25.64 1.90
N ILE A 32 11.66 -26.72 1.17
CA ILE A 32 12.29 -26.61 -0.15
C ILE A 32 11.46 -27.38 -1.16
N GLU A 33 11.02 -26.67 -2.20
CA GLU A 33 10.33 -27.23 -3.35
C GLU A 33 11.08 -26.89 -4.64
N VAL A 34 10.90 -27.71 -5.67
CA VAL A 34 11.47 -27.46 -6.99
C VAL A 34 10.34 -27.06 -7.92
N GLY A 35 10.52 -25.94 -8.63
CA GLY A 35 9.56 -25.46 -9.61
C GLY A 35 10.14 -24.27 -10.36
N ASN A 36 10.16 -24.35 -11.69
CA ASN A 36 10.65 -23.27 -12.52
C ASN A 36 9.46 -22.43 -13.03
N LEU A 37 9.62 -21.11 -13.05
CA LEU A 37 8.64 -20.16 -13.56
C LEU A 37 7.23 -20.41 -13.00
N GLN A 38 6.26 -20.73 -13.85
CA GLN A 38 4.85 -20.92 -13.48
C GLN A 38 4.64 -22.07 -12.49
N GLU A 39 5.44 -23.14 -12.59
CA GLU A 39 5.37 -24.24 -11.61
C GLU A 39 5.73 -23.75 -10.21
N GLY A 40 6.77 -22.91 -10.13
CA GLY A 40 7.18 -22.26 -8.88
C GLY A 40 6.11 -21.33 -8.32
N ALA A 41 5.45 -20.55 -9.18
CA ALA A 41 4.33 -19.68 -8.79
C ALA A 41 3.14 -20.45 -8.22
N ILE A 42 2.79 -21.62 -8.80
CA ILE A 42 1.72 -22.47 -8.28
C ILE A 42 2.04 -22.97 -6.86
N VAL A 43 3.27 -23.43 -6.64
CA VAL A 43 3.74 -23.88 -5.32
C VAL A 43 3.71 -22.73 -4.31
N ALA A 44 4.17 -21.54 -4.71
CA ALA A 44 4.18 -20.35 -3.88
C ALA A 44 2.78 -19.92 -3.43
N LYS A 45 1.79 -19.89 -4.33
CA LYS A 45 0.39 -19.59 -3.98
C LYS A 45 -0.18 -20.58 -2.96
N HIS A 46 0.20 -21.85 -3.06
CA HIS A 46 -0.25 -22.84 -2.09
C HIS A 46 0.39 -22.60 -0.72
N ALA A 47 1.68 -22.27 -0.68
CA ALA A 47 2.38 -21.95 0.56
C ALA A 47 1.83 -20.68 1.24
N GLU A 48 1.47 -19.63 0.49
CA GLU A 48 0.80 -18.45 1.05
C GLU A 48 -0.47 -18.86 1.83
N LYS A 49 -1.32 -19.69 1.22
CA LYS A 49 -2.54 -20.21 1.86
C LYS A 49 -2.26 -21.08 3.10
N GLN A 50 -1.08 -21.70 3.16
CA GLN A 50 -0.61 -22.47 4.31
C GLN A 50 0.08 -21.62 5.40
N GLY A 51 0.04 -20.29 5.27
CA GLY A 51 0.56 -19.36 6.28
C GLY A 51 2.08 -19.28 6.33
N PHE A 52 2.75 -19.39 5.19
CA PHE A 52 4.19 -19.08 5.11
C PHE A 52 4.44 -17.58 5.29
N ASP A 53 5.55 -17.23 5.95
CA ASP A 53 5.91 -15.85 6.26
C ASP A 53 6.66 -15.17 5.09
N VAL A 54 7.42 -15.93 4.30
CA VAL A 54 8.30 -15.42 3.23
C VAL A 54 8.63 -16.52 2.22
N ILE A 55 8.82 -16.13 0.97
CA ILE A 55 9.27 -17.01 -0.11
C ILE A 55 10.64 -16.56 -0.61
N ILE A 56 11.51 -17.52 -0.94
CA ILE A 56 12.81 -17.29 -1.55
C ILE A 56 12.84 -18.05 -2.88
N SER A 57 13.28 -17.41 -3.95
CA SER A 57 13.47 -18.07 -5.24
C SER A 57 14.57 -17.36 -6.03
N ARG A 58 14.69 -17.58 -7.34
CA ARG A 58 15.76 -17.02 -8.15
C ARG A 58 15.30 -16.56 -9.53
N GLY A 59 15.72 -15.35 -9.92
CA GLY A 59 15.54 -14.76 -11.24
C GLY A 59 14.09 -14.69 -11.69
N GLY A 60 13.81 -15.08 -12.94
CA GLY A 60 12.46 -15.05 -13.51
C GLY A 60 11.40 -15.78 -12.67
N THR A 61 11.79 -16.86 -11.97
CA THR A 61 10.86 -17.58 -11.08
C THR A 61 10.49 -16.73 -9.86
N ALA A 62 11.43 -16.02 -9.24
CA ALA A 62 11.16 -15.12 -8.13
C ALA A 62 10.23 -13.97 -8.56
N LYS A 63 10.49 -13.38 -9.73
CA LYS A 63 9.66 -12.30 -10.29
C LYS A 63 8.22 -12.74 -10.52
N LEU A 64 8.02 -13.91 -11.13
CA LEU A 64 6.67 -14.46 -11.35
C LEU A 64 5.96 -14.81 -10.03
N ILE A 65 6.69 -15.29 -9.02
CA ILE A 65 6.11 -15.53 -7.70
C ILE A 65 5.65 -14.22 -7.05
N GLU A 66 6.45 -13.16 -7.13
CA GLU A 66 6.15 -11.85 -6.55
C GLU A 66 4.87 -11.21 -7.11
N GLU A 67 4.58 -11.43 -8.40
CA GLU A 67 3.33 -10.97 -9.03
C GLU A 67 2.08 -11.73 -8.56
N GLU A 68 2.26 -12.88 -7.90
CA GLU A 68 1.22 -13.88 -7.68
C GLU A 68 0.90 -14.15 -6.20
N VAL A 69 1.63 -13.54 -5.26
CA VAL A 69 1.43 -13.68 -3.81
C VAL A 69 1.49 -12.32 -3.11
N ASN A 70 0.89 -12.23 -1.92
CA ASN A 70 0.86 -11.01 -1.09
C ASN A 70 1.87 -11.04 0.07
N ILE A 71 2.63 -12.13 0.20
CA ILE A 71 3.71 -12.27 1.18
C ILE A 71 5.06 -11.89 0.57
N PRO A 72 6.06 -11.47 1.37
CA PRO A 72 7.34 -11.04 0.84
C PRO A 72 8.06 -12.14 0.05
N VAL A 73 8.68 -11.76 -1.06
CA VAL A 73 9.50 -12.62 -1.92
C VAL A 73 10.94 -12.08 -1.96
N VAL A 74 11.91 -12.98 -1.82
CA VAL A 74 13.34 -12.64 -1.90
C VAL A 74 13.97 -13.34 -3.09
N ASP A 75 14.51 -12.56 -4.02
CA ASP A 75 15.30 -13.06 -5.14
C ASP A 75 16.75 -13.37 -4.73
N VAL A 76 17.21 -14.58 -5.05
CA VAL A 76 18.62 -14.96 -4.97
C VAL A 76 19.32 -14.43 -6.22
N HIS A 77 19.87 -13.22 -6.10
CA HIS A 77 20.61 -12.62 -7.20
C HIS A 77 21.88 -13.40 -7.53
N VAL A 78 22.19 -13.43 -8.82
CA VAL A 78 23.47 -13.96 -9.30
C VAL A 78 24.59 -13.00 -8.91
N SER A 79 25.59 -13.54 -8.23
CA SER A 79 26.75 -12.80 -7.72
C SER A 79 27.92 -12.80 -8.71
N GLY A 80 28.89 -11.91 -8.48
CA GLY A 80 30.15 -11.95 -9.22
C GLY A 80 30.92 -13.28 -9.02
N TYR A 81 30.80 -13.94 -7.88
CA TYR A 81 31.41 -15.25 -7.64
C TYR A 81 30.78 -16.36 -8.50
N ASP A 82 29.47 -16.27 -8.76
CA ASP A 82 28.79 -17.17 -9.69
C ASP A 82 29.35 -17.02 -11.10
N MET A 83 29.55 -15.77 -11.54
CA MET A 83 30.16 -15.45 -12.82
C MET A 83 31.60 -15.96 -12.90
N LEU A 84 32.43 -15.71 -11.89
CA LEU A 84 33.82 -16.18 -11.89
C LEU A 84 33.90 -17.71 -11.97
N ARG A 85 33.02 -18.44 -11.27
CA ARG A 85 32.94 -19.91 -11.34
C ARG A 85 32.58 -20.38 -12.74
N VAL A 86 31.53 -19.82 -13.34
CA VAL A 86 31.08 -20.26 -14.68
C VAL A 86 32.10 -19.92 -15.76
N LEU A 87 32.72 -18.74 -15.68
CA LEU A 87 33.76 -18.30 -16.60
C LEU A 87 35.01 -19.17 -16.50
N THR A 88 35.39 -19.57 -15.28
CA THR A 88 36.52 -20.49 -15.06
C THR A 88 36.24 -21.86 -15.69
N LEU A 89 35.02 -22.40 -15.51
CA LEU A 89 34.60 -23.67 -16.12
C LEU A 89 34.58 -23.59 -17.66
N ALA A 90 34.21 -22.43 -18.22
CA ALA A 90 34.20 -22.20 -19.66
C ALA A 90 35.58 -21.83 -20.24
N ASN A 91 36.60 -21.61 -19.39
CA ASN A 91 37.92 -21.18 -19.86
C ASN A 91 38.64 -22.29 -20.66
N ASP A 92 38.44 -23.54 -20.27
CA ASP A 92 39.07 -24.70 -20.91
C ASP A 92 38.43 -25.10 -22.26
N PHE A 93 37.36 -24.40 -22.67
CA PHE A 93 36.70 -24.60 -23.96
C PHE A 93 37.32 -23.70 -25.03
N ASN A 94 37.98 -24.32 -26.01
CA ASN A 94 38.62 -23.64 -27.15
C ASN A 94 37.64 -23.18 -28.25
N SER A 95 36.36 -23.49 -28.12
CA SER A 95 35.32 -23.16 -29.10
C SER A 95 34.70 -21.78 -28.84
N LYS A 96 34.02 -21.21 -29.84
CA LYS A 96 33.30 -19.94 -29.68
C LYS A 96 32.20 -20.09 -28.61
N LYS A 97 32.20 -19.16 -27.65
CA LYS A 97 31.38 -19.23 -26.43
C LYS A 97 30.65 -17.91 -26.17
N ALA A 98 29.43 -18.00 -25.65
CA ALA A 98 28.58 -16.86 -25.36
C ALA A 98 27.91 -16.97 -23.99
N ILE A 99 27.64 -15.82 -23.37
CA ILE A 99 26.71 -15.69 -22.26
C ILE A 99 25.39 -15.15 -22.82
N VAL A 100 24.27 -15.81 -22.51
CA VAL A 100 22.94 -15.39 -22.94
C VAL A 100 22.00 -15.36 -21.74
N GLY A 101 21.32 -14.24 -21.51
CA GLY A 101 20.34 -14.12 -20.44
C GLY A 101 19.72 -12.74 -20.34
N PHE A 102 18.90 -12.55 -19.31
CA PHE A 102 18.28 -11.27 -19.03
C PHE A 102 19.28 -10.25 -18.46
N SER A 103 18.89 -8.97 -18.47
CA SER A 103 19.72 -7.85 -18.00
C SER A 103 20.28 -8.01 -16.58
N ASN A 104 19.53 -8.66 -15.69
CA ASN A 104 19.96 -8.98 -14.33
C ASN A 104 21.18 -9.93 -14.26
N ILE A 105 21.48 -10.65 -15.33
CA ILE A 105 22.64 -11.55 -15.47
C ILE A 105 23.71 -10.88 -16.34
N THR A 106 23.32 -10.35 -17.50
CA THR A 106 24.26 -9.91 -18.54
C THR A 106 25.02 -8.64 -18.17
N MET A 107 24.44 -7.73 -17.41
CA MET A 107 25.16 -6.53 -16.94
C MET A 107 26.39 -6.90 -16.08
N GLY A 108 26.20 -7.83 -15.13
CA GLY A 108 27.29 -8.31 -14.28
C GLY A 108 28.31 -9.14 -15.05
N ALA A 109 27.86 -9.94 -16.01
CA ALA A 109 28.73 -10.70 -16.89
C ALA A 109 29.63 -9.79 -17.73
N GLN A 110 29.05 -8.78 -18.42
CA GLN A 110 29.79 -7.84 -19.26
C GLN A 110 30.86 -7.08 -18.45
N ALA A 111 30.50 -6.60 -17.26
CA ALA A 111 31.44 -5.89 -16.40
C ALA A 111 32.66 -6.76 -16.02
N ILE A 112 32.45 -8.06 -15.79
CA ILE A 112 33.53 -8.99 -15.43
C ILE A 112 34.35 -9.39 -16.65
N THR A 113 33.71 -9.66 -17.79
CA THR A 113 34.43 -10.02 -19.03
C THR A 113 35.30 -8.86 -19.51
N ASP A 114 34.80 -7.62 -19.44
CA ASP A 114 35.56 -6.42 -19.82
C ASP A 114 36.72 -6.17 -18.87
N LEU A 115 36.49 -6.32 -17.55
CA LEU A 115 37.52 -6.08 -16.54
C LEU A 115 38.68 -7.09 -16.63
N LEU A 116 38.37 -8.35 -16.94
CA LEU A 116 39.35 -9.44 -16.98
C LEU A 116 39.87 -9.74 -18.39
N ASP A 117 39.46 -8.96 -19.39
CA ASP A 117 39.79 -9.17 -20.81
C ASP A 117 39.50 -10.60 -21.29
N ILE A 118 38.35 -11.13 -20.87
CA ILE A 118 37.89 -12.47 -21.23
C ILE A 118 37.12 -12.37 -22.55
N SER A 119 37.59 -13.09 -23.59
CA SER A 119 36.98 -13.12 -24.93
C SER A 119 35.69 -13.95 -24.99
N ILE A 120 34.63 -13.45 -24.34
CA ILE A 120 33.30 -14.05 -24.33
C ILE A 120 32.27 -12.98 -24.70
N GLU A 121 31.48 -13.25 -25.74
CA GLU A 121 30.41 -12.34 -26.16
C GLU A 121 29.19 -12.51 -25.26
N VAL A 122 28.58 -11.40 -24.83
CA VAL A 122 27.41 -11.38 -23.95
C VAL A 122 26.19 -10.87 -24.74
N PHE A 123 25.12 -11.65 -24.74
CA PHE A 123 23.86 -11.32 -25.41
C PHE A 123 22.75 -11.17 -24.39
N THR A 124 22.09 -10.02 -24.41
CA THR A 124 20.95 -9.73 -23.54
C THR A 124 19.64 -9.99 -24.26
N ILE A 125 18.73 -10.71 -23.59
CA ILE A 125 17.34 -10.91 -24.01
C ILE A 125 16.40 -10.21 -23.04
N GLU A 126 15.28 -9.68 -23.54
CA GLU A 126 14.26 -9.05 -22.70
C GLU A 126 13.08 -9.98 -22.43
N THR A 127 12.80 -10.90 -23.36
CA THR A 127 11.69 -11.85 -23.30
C THR A 127 12.15 -13.29 -23.52
N GLU A 128 11.40 -14.25 -22.99
CA GLU A 128 11.72 -15.68 -23.15
C GLU A 128 11.61 -16.11 -24.63
N GLU A 129 10.71 -15.49 -25.39
CA GLU A 129 10.47 -15.75 -26.80
C GLU A 129 11.69 -15.43 -27.69
N GLU A 130 12.55 -14.51 -27.27
CA GLU A 130 13.79 -14.15 -27.98
C GLU A 130 14.88 -15.23 -27.86
N THR A 131 14.79 -16.09 -26.84
CA THR A 131 15.83 -17.07 -26.50
C THR A 131 16.09 -18.04 -27.66
N VAL A 132 15.05 -18.68 -28.19
CA VAL A 132 15.22 -19.72 -29.23
C VAL A 132 15.74 -19.14 -30.55
N PRO A 133 15.18 -18.04 -31.09
CA PRO A 133 15.73 -17.38 -32.28
C PRO A 133 17.21 -17.00 -32.14
N LEU A 134 17.59 -16.42 -31.00
CA LEU A 134 18.97 -16.03 -30.73
C LEU A 134 19.91 -17.25 -30.68
N ILE A 135 19.53 -18.31 -29.96
CA ILE A 135 20.32 -19.54 -29.89
C ILE A 135 20.53 -20.17 -31.28
N GLN A 136 19.52 -20.15 -32.14
CA GLN A 136 19.64 -20.64 -33.52
C GLN A 136 20.57 -19.78 -34.37
N GLN A 137 20.56 -18.46 -34.18
CA GLN A 137 21.50 -17.54 -34.81
C GLN A 137 22.92 -17.85 -34.36
N LEU A 138 23.16 -17.93 -33.04
CA LEU A 138 24.49 -18.22 -32.48
C LEU A 138 25.03 -19.56 -32.99
N LYS A 139 24.18 -20.58 -33.12
CA LYS A 139 24.58 -21.85 -33.74
C LYS A 139 25.09 -21.68 -35.18
N LYS A 140 24.42 -20.85 -36.00
CA LYS A 140 24.85 -20.57 -37.38
C LYS A 140 26.15 -19.77 -37.45
N GLU A 141 26.41 -18.95 -36.44
CA GLU A 141 27.64 -18.17 -36.27
C GLU A 141 28.82 -18.97 -35.68
N GLY A 142 28.63 -20.27 -35.42
CA GLY A 142 29.69 -21.17 -34.97
C GLY A 142 29.90 -21.20 -33.46
N TYR A 143 28.97 -20.68 -32.66
CA TYR A 143 28.99 -20.88 -31.22
C TYR A 143 28.72 -22.33 -30.86
N GLU A 144 29.53 -22.90 -29.95
CA GLU A 144 29.39 -24.28 -29.49
C GLU A 144 29.00 -24.36 -28.01
N LEU A 145 29.28 -23.31 -27.23
CA LEU A 145 29.02 -23.25 -25.80
C LEU A 145 28.21 -22.01 -25.43
N ILE A 146 27.10 -22.23 -24.74
CA ILE A 146 26.22 -21.18 -24.21
C ILE A 146 26.16 -21.26 -22.69
N MET A 147 26.38 -20.14 -22.02
CA MET A 147 26.19 -19.99 -20.58
C MET A 147 24.95 -19.14 -20.32
N GLY A 148 24.10 -19.55 -19.39
CA GLY A 148 22.89 -18.78 -19.09
C GLY A 148 22.09 -19.33 -17.92
N ASP A 149 20.82 -18.92 -17.84
CA ASP A 149 19.87 -19.48 -16.89
C ASP A 149 19.24 -20.79 -17.40
N VAL A 150 18.25 -21.30 -16.66
CA VAL A 150 17.58 -22.57 -16.97
C VAL A 150 16.93 -22.53 -18.36
N VAL A 151 16.29 -21.42 -18.71
CA VAL A 151 15.59 -21.24 -19.99
C VAL A 151 16.59 -21.24 -21.14
N THR A 152 17.65 -20.44 -21.02
CA THR A 152 18.74 -20.37 -22.01
C THR A 152 19.41 -21.72 -22.21
N VAL A 153 19.78 -22.42 -21.14
CA VAL A 153 20.51 -23.69 -21.21
C VAL A 153 19.65 -24.81 -21.82
N ASN A 154 18.37 -24.83 -21.49
CA ASN A 154 17.42 -25.76 -22.11
C ASN A 154 17.28 -25.47 -23.61
N ALA A 155 17.15 -24.20 -24.00
CA ALA A 155 17.09 -23.81 -25.41
C ALA A 155 18.38 -24.18 -26.17
N ALA A 156 19.56 -23.95 -25.58
CA ALA A 156 20.84 -24.33 -26.15
C ALA A 156 20.94 -25.85 -26.39
N SER A 157 20.62 -26.63 -25.36
CA SER A 157 20.67 -28.11 -25.40
C SER A 157 19.70 -28.67 -26.44
N ASN A 158 18.47 -28.16 -26.50
CA ASN A 158 17.47 -28.57 -27.48
C ASN A 158 17.85 -28.22 -28.93
N ASN A 159 18.71 -27.22 -29.13
CA ASN A 159 19.25 -26.86 -30.44
C ASN A 159 20.62 -27.52 -30.72
N GLY A 160 21.09 -28.42 -29.86
CA GLY A 160 22.33 -29.17 -30.05
C GLY A 160 23.61 -28.37 -29.77
N LEU A 161 23.54 -27.35 -28.93
CA LEU A 161 24.70 -26.65 -28.38
C LEU A 161 25.00 -27.14 -26.96
N ASN A 162 26.26 -27.00 -26.52
CA ASN A 162 26.60 -27.26 -25.13
C ASN A 162 26.07 -26.10 -24.26
N GLY A 163 25.42 -26.43 -23.16
CA GLY A 163 24.89 -25.47 -22.21
C GLY A 163 25.55 -25.60 -20.83
N ILE A 164 26.00 -24.48 -20.25
CA ILE A 164 26.44 -24.40 -18.86
C ILE A 164 25.50 -23.48 -18.08
N LEU A 165 24.86 -24.03 -17.05
CA LEU A 165 23.99 -23.26 -16.16
C LEU A 165 24.84 -22.37 -15.24
N ILE A 166 24.46 -21.09 -15.20
CA ILE A 166 24.97 -20.14 -14.22
C ILE A 166 24.29 -20.41 -12.88
N GLN A 167 24.95 -21.24 -12.07
CA GLN A 167 24.45 -21.67 -10.76
C GLN A 167 24.76 -20.63 -9.69
N SER A 168 23.80 -20.41 -8.78
CA SER A 168 24.02 -19.64 -7.56
C SER A 168 24.83 -20.43 -6.54
N GLY A 169 25.82 -19.77 -5.94
CA GLY A 169 26.70 -20.31 -4.92
C GLY A 169 26.11 -20.27 -3.51
N LYS A 170 26.86 -20.86 -2.58
CA LYS A 170 26.49 -20.94 -1.15
C LYS A 170 26.26 -19.55 -0.57
N GLU A 171 27.15 -18.62 -0.90
CA GLU A 171 27.12 -17.25 -0.39
C GLU A 171 25.89 -16.47 -0.86
N ALA A 172 25.43 -16.67 -2.10
CA ALA A 172 24.20 -16.04 -2.60
C ALA A 172 22.95 -16.56 -1.86
N ILE A 173 22.90 -17.88 -1.58
CA ILE A 173 21.81 -18.47 -0.80
C ILE A 173 21.84 -17.97 0.64
N MET A 174 23.01 -17.94 1.28
CA MET A 174 23.15 -17.45 2.66
C MET A 174 22.78 -15.97 2.78
N ASP A 175 23.16 -15.14 1.80
CA ASP A 175 22.75 -13.73 1.74
C ASP A 175 21.23 -13.61 1.59
N SER A 176 20.60 -14.41 0.71
CA SER A 176 19.14 -14.43 0.56
C SER A 176 18.42 -14.80 1.87
N PHE A 177 18.98 -15.71 2.67
CA PHE A 177 18.45 -16.03 4.00
C PHE A 177 18.54 -14.86 4.97
N GLN A 178 19.66 -14.13 4.99
CA GLN A 178 19.81 -12.95 5.85
C GLN A 178 18.84 -11.83 5.44
N ARG A 179 18.65 -11.63 4.13
CA ARG A 179 17.66 -10.70 3.58
C ARG A 179 16.24 -11.10 3.99
N ALA A 180 15.88 -12.38 3.86
CA ALA A 180 14.57 -12.89 4.25
C ALA A 180 14.29 -12.66 5.75
N VAL A 181 15.26 -12.94 6.63
CA VAL A 181 15.16 -12.64 8.07
C VAL A 181 14.92 -11.15 8.31
N SER A 182 15.72 -10.29 7.68
CA SER A 182 15.63 -8.84 7.84
C SER A 182 14.28 -8.29 7.37
N LEU A 183 13.81 -8.77 6.21
CA LEU A 183 12.53 -8.40 5.63
C LEU A 183 11.36 -8.83 6.51
N CYS A 184 11.37 -10.08 6.99
CA CYS A 184 10.34 -10.58 7.90
C CYS A 184 10.28 -9.78 9.22
N ARG A 185 11.44 -9.44 9.80
CA ARG A 185 11.51 -8.60 11.00
C ARG A 185 10.93 -7.21 10.75
N LEU A 186 11.24 -6.60 9.61
CA LEU A 186 10.71 -5.30 9.22
C LEU A 186 9.19 -5.36 9.05
N VAL A 187 8.67 -6.36 8.33
CA VAL A 187 7.23 -6.58 8.13
C VAL A 187 6.54 -6.77 9.48
N LYS A 188 7.04 -7.66 10.35
CA LYS A 188 6.47 -7.88 11.68
C LYS A 188 6.44 -6.60 12.52
N LYS A 189 7.54 -5.82 12.52
CA LYS A 189 7.60 -4.54 13.23
C LYS A 189 6.57 -3.55 12.69
N LYS A 190 6.45 -3.42 11.37
CA LYS A 190 5.49 -2.51 10.74
C LYS A 190 4.04 -2.93 10.95
N SER A 191 3.74 -4.22 10.87
CA SER A 191 2.42 -4.77 11.19
C SER A 191 2.04 -4.51 12.65
N TYR A 192 2.99 -4.64 13.58
CA TYR A 192 2.77 -4.34 15.00
C TYR A 192 2.54 -2.84 15.25
N GLU A 193 3.38 -1.96 14.69
CA GLU A 193 3.19 -0.50 14.76
C GLU A 193 1.81 -0.10 14.20
N SER A 194 1.44 -0.66 13.05
CA SER A 194 0.14 -0.42 12.40
C SER A 194 -1.04 -0.95 13.23
N ALA A 195 -0.89 -2.09 13.90
CA ALA A 195 -1.91 -2.62 14.80
C ALA A 195 -2.13 -1.69 16.00
N ILE A 196 -1.05 -1.21 16.64
CA ILE A 196 -1.15 -0.25 17.75
C ILE A 196 -1.86 1.03 17.30
N GLN A 197 -1.48 1.58 16.14
CA GLN A 197 -2.11 2.79 15.60
C GLN A 197 -3.62 2.61 15.39
N ARG A 198 -4.04 1.45 14.85
CA ARG A 198 -5.47 1.11 14.71
C ARG A 198 -6.19 1.08 16.06
N GLU A 199 -5.59 0.48 17.08
CA GLU A 199 -6.21 0.46 18.42
C GLU A 199 -6.28 1.85 19.07
N ILE A 200 -5.25 2.69 18.90
CA ILE A 200 -5.29 4.09 19.38
C ILE A 200 -6.40 4.87 18.66
N LEU A 201 -6.54 4.70 17.34
CA LEU A 201 -7.58 5.37 16.55
C LEU A 201 -8.98 4.98 17.03
N LYS A 202 -9.23 3.70 17.32
CA LYS A 202 -10.51 3.22 17.88
C LYS A 202 -10.86 3.90 19.20
N LEU A 203 -9.86 4.17 20.05
CA LEU A 203 -10.05 4.84 21.34
C LEU A 203 -10.28 6.35 21.19
N ALA A 204 -9.58 7.00 20.27
CA ALA A 204 -9.63 8.46 20.10
C ALA A 204 -10.85 8.93 19.29
N GLN A 205 -11.23 8.18 18.25
CA GLN A 205 -12.31 8.52 17.33
C GLN A 205 -13.15 7.28 17.04
N PRO A 206 -14.14 6.98 17.91
CA PRO A 206 -14.87 5.72 17.89
C PRO A 206 -15.67 5.48 16.60
N ASP A 207 -16.17 6.53 15.96
CA ASP A 207 -17.08 6.41 14.81
C ASP A 207 -16.54 7.23 13.63
N MET A 208 -15.83 6.54 12.74
CA MET A 208 -15.03 7.15 11.68
C MET A 208 -15.19 6.37 10.38
N LEU A 209 -15.17 7.10 9.28
CA LEU A 209 -15.21 6.59 7.92
C LEU A 209 -14.18 7.33 7.05
N VAL A 210 -13.43 6.59 6.24
CA VAL A 210 -12.50 7.14 5.25
C VAL A 210 -12.92 6.66 3.86
N LEU A 211 -13.18 7.61 2.98
CA LEU A 211 -13.51 7.37 1.58
C LEU A 211 -12.32 7.74 0.69
N GLY A 212 -12.03 6.88 -0.28
CA GLY A 212 -11.10 7.17 -1.37
C GLY A 212 -11.75 8.00 -2.48
N GLU A 213 -10.95 8.44 -3.46
CA GLU A 213 -11.40 9.30 -4.57
C GLU A 213 -12.56 8.72 -5.38
N ASN A 214 -12.62 7.39 -5.50
CA ASN A 214 -13.67 6.67 -6.22
C ASN A 214 -14.93 6.39 -5.37
N GLY A 215 -14.97 6.85 -4.11
CA GLY A 215 -16.05 6.57 -3.17
C GLY A 215 -15.96 5.20 -2.49
N SER A 216 -14.87 4.44 -2.72
CA SER A 216 -14.62 3.20 -1.99
C SER A 216 -14.30 3.49 -0.53
N ILE A 217 -14.76 2.60 0.36
CA ILE A 217 -14.45 2.66 1.78
C ILE A 217 -13.05 2.10 1.97
N VAL A 218 -12.14 2.97 2.41
CA VAL A 218 -10.75 2.61 2.70
C VAL A 218 -10.63 2.13 4.15
N TYR A 219 -11.41 2.74 5.05
CA TYR A 219 -11.46 2.39 6.46
C TYR A 219 -12.80 2.79 7.05
N GLU A 220 -13.35 1.94 7.92
CA GLU A 220 -14.46 2.31 8.79
C GLU A 220 -14.28 1.69 10.16
N ASN A 221 -14.71 2.41 11.20
CA ASN A 221 -14.79 1.91 12.56
C ASN A 221 -16.03 2.49 13.23
N TRP A 222 -16.79 1.65 13.90
CA TRP A 222 -18.04 2.00 14.56
C TRP A 222 -18.05 1.41 15.96
N THR A 223 -17.91 2.24 16.99
CA THR A 223 -17.93 1.80 18.38
C THR A 223 -19.29 2.09 19.02
N ASN A 224 -19.92 3.23 18.71
CA ASN A 224 -21.23 3.58 19.26
C ASN A 224 -22.38 3.17 18.34
N PHE A 225 -22.09 2.80 17.09
CA PHE A 225 -23.08 2.26 16.16
C PHE A 225 -22.88 0.75 15.96
N SER A 226 -23.96 -0.02 15.95
CA SER A 226 -23.92 -1.48 15.71
C SER A 226 -23.57 -1.86 14.27
N LYS A 227 -23.74 -0.93 13.34
CA LYS A 227 -23.39 -1.01 11.92
C LYS A 227 -23.17 0.39 11.38
N ARG A 228 -22.64 0.50 10.16
CA ARG A 228 -22.48 1.78 9.46
C ARG A 228 -23.80 2.58 9.47
N PRO A 229 -23.81 3.79 10.06
CA PRO A 229 -25.04 4.57 10.24
C PRO A 229 -25.44 5.40 9.01
N VAL A 230 -24.64 5.36 7.94
CA VAL A 230 -24.89 6.03 6.65
C VAL A 230 -25.15 5.01 5.54
N SER A 231 -26.11 5.34 4.67
CA SER A 231 -26.44 4.56 3.47
C SER A 231 -25.51 4.90 2.29
N ASP A 232 -25.45 4.03 1.28
CA ASP A 232 -24.61 4.26 0.09
C ASP A 232 -25.00 5.54 -0.65
N GLN A 233 -26.29 5.86 -0.73
CA GLN A 233 -26.76 7.10 -1.34
C GLN A 233 -26.25 8.35 -0.57
N GLN A 234 -26.25 8.30 0.76
CA GLN A 234 -25.71 9.40 1.58
C GLN A 234 -24.19 9.53 1.44
N LEU A 235 -23.48 8.44 1.16
CA LEU A 235 -22.04 8.46 0.86
C LEU A 235 -21.77 9.14 -0.49
N GLU A 236 -22.56 8.83 -1.52
CA GLU A 236 -22.48 9.50 -2.81
C GLU A 236 -22.76 11.01 -2.67
N ASP A 237 -23.78 11.39 -1.91
CA ASP A 237 -24.12 12.80 -1.64
C ASP A 237 -23.03 13.54 -0.85
N LEU A 238 -22.25 12.83 -0.02
CA LEU A 238 -21.08 13.40 0.63
C LEU A 238 -19.99 13.63 -0.43
N ARG A 239 -19.69 12.63 -1.25
CA ARG A 239 -18.64 12.72 -2.27
C ARG A 239 -18.87 13.77 -3.35
N LEU A 240 -20.10 13.99 -3.81
CA LEU A 240 -20.41 14.90 -4.91
C LEU A 240 -20.15 16.39 -4.58
N GLN A 241 -19.75 16.71 -3.35
CA GLN A 241 -19.40 18.06 -2.94
C GLN A 241 -17.91 18.34 -3.01
N GLU A 242 -17.55 19.56 -3.41
CA GLU A 242 -16.17 20.03 -3.35
C GLU A 242 -15.79 20.43 -1.91
N TYR A 243 -14.83 19.68 -1.36
CA TYR A 243 -14.20 19.99 -0.08
C TYR A 243 -12.78 20.47 -0.31
N ALA A 244 -12.46 21.65 0.21
CA ALA A 244 -11.09 22.16 0.17
C ALA A 244 -10.22 21.36 1.16
N LEU A 245 -8.97 21.14 0.77
CA LEU A 245 -7.95 20.49 1.60
C LEU A 245 -7.81 21.16 2.97
N HIS A 246 -7.69 20.33 4.02
CA HIS A 246 -7.49 20.75 5.40
C HIS A 246 -8.58 21.69 5.96
N LYS A 247 -9.78 21.69 5.37
CA LYS A 247 -10.95 22.36 5.94
C LYS A 247 -11.91 21.36 6.56
N THR A 248 -12.46 21.73 7.71
CA THR A 248 -13.52 20.98 8.38
C THR A 248 -14.88 21.46 7.90
N TYR A 249 -15.74 20.51 7.52
CA TYR A 249 -17.13 20.73 7.15
C TYR A 249 -18.04 19.96 8.08
N TYR A 250 -19.28 20.42 8.25
CA TYR A 250 -20.28 19.75 9.08
C TYR A 250 -21.54 19.49 8.27
N ARG A 251 -22.14 18.31 8.47
CA ARG A 251 -23.44 17.94 7.90
C ARG A 251 -24.30 17.28 8.96
N LEU A 252 -25.59 17.61 8.99
CA LEU A 252 -26.59 16.90 9.77
C LEU A 252 -27.38 15.99 8.84
N LEU A 253 -27.43 14.71 9.15
CA LEU A 253 -28.29 13.74 8.46
C LEU A 253 -29.36 13.24 9.43
N LYS A 254 -30.60 13.16 8.95
CA LYS A 254 -31.68 12.54 9.71
C LYS A 254 -31.62 11.03 9.51
N ASN A 255 -31.59 10.27 10.60
CA ASN A 255 -31.61 8.81 10.59
C ASN A 255 -32.72 8.30 11.52
N GLY A 256 -33.95 8.23 11.00
CA GLY A 256 -35.13 7.93 11.81
C GLY A 256 -35.44 9.06 12.81
N GLU A 257 -35.44 8.73 14.10
CA GLU A 257 -35.63 9.68 15.23
C GLU A 257 -34.31 10.35 15.68
N GLU A 258 -33.16 9.83 15.27
CA GLU A 258 -31.84 10.38 15.60
C GLU A 258 -31.36 11.37 14.52
N GLN A 259 -30.55 12.34 14.95
CA GLN A 259 -29.79 13.20 14.04
C GLN A 259 -28.32 12.82 14.12
N LEU A 260 -27.69 12.57 12.98
CA LEU A 260 -26.27 12.29 12.88
C LEU A 260 -25.54 13.57 12.49
N LYS A 261 -24.57 13.98 13.32
CA LYS A 261 -23.61 15.01 12.97
C LYS A 261 -22.40 14.34 12.31
N ILE A 262 -22.10 14.75 11.09
CA ILE A 262 -20.95 14.30 10.33
C ILE A 262 -19.96 15.47 10.25
N THR A 263 -18.78 15.26 10.80
CA THR A 263 -17.63 16.17 10.64
C THR A 263 -16.76 15.62 9.52
N ILE A 264 -16.49 16.42 8.50
CA ILE A 264 -15.81 16.01 7.28
C ILE A 264 -14.51 16.78 7.17
N ASN A 265 -13.40 16.07 7.07
CA ASN A 265 -12.08 16.60 6.78
C ASN A 265 -11.56 15.98 5.49
N THR A 266 -10.56 16.61 4.90
CA THR A 266 -9.86 16.12 3.72
C THR A 266 -8.38 15.98 4.03
N ILE A 267 -7.79 14.86 3.62
CA ILE A 267 -6.36 14.58 3.74
C ILE A 267 -5.82 14.17 2.37
N ASN A 268 -4.59 14.57 2.06
CA ASN A 268 -3.87 14.12 0.87
C ASN A 268 -2.77 13.16 1.29
N ILE A 269 -2.74 11.97 0.69
CA ILE A 269 -1.65 11.01 0.86
C ILE A 269 -1.11 10.70 -0.52
N THR A 270 0.16 11.05 -0.76
CA THR A 270 0.87 10.76 -2.02
C THR A 270 0.12 11.22 -3.27
N GLY A 271 -0.56 12.38 -3.21
CA GLY A 271 -1.30 12.93 -4.33
C GLY A 271 -2.74 12.41 -4.49
N ILE A 272 -3.17 11.48 -3.64
CA ILE A 272 -4.55 10.97 -3.61
C ILE A 272 -5.31 11.65 -2.47
N ASP A 273 -6.48 12.21 -2.77
CA ASP A 273 -7.35 12.86 -1.80
C ASP A 273 -8.29 11.86 -1.13
N TYR A 274 -8.38 11.94 0.20
CA TYR A 274 -9.28 11.13 1.01
C TYR A 274 -10.21 12.02 1.81
N LEU A 275 -11.45 11.58 1.91
CA LEU A 275 -12.46 12.22 2.71
C LEU A 275 -12.61 11.45 4.03
N VAL A 276 -12.38 12.17 5.13
CA VAL A 276 -12.41 11.63 6.49
C VAL A 276 -13.65 12.14 7.20
N CYS A 277 -14.59 11.25 7.49
CA CYS A 277 -15.82 11.54 8.21
C CYS A 277 -15.73 11.03 9.66
N PHE A 278 -16.10 11.88 10.61
CA PHE A 278 -16.39 11.50 12.00
C PHE A 278 -17.89 11.67 12.25
N LEU A 279 -18.52 10.66 12.85
CA LEU A 279 -19.96 10.62 13.01
C LEU A 279 -20.32 10.58 14.50
N GLU A 280 -21.25 11.44 14.90
CA GLU A 280 -21.75 11.53 16.27
C GLU A 280 -23.28 11.49 16.24
N SER A 281 -23.89 10.66 17.09
CA SER A 281 -25.34 10.73 17.29
C SER A 281 -25.66 11.93 18.18
N VAL A 282 -26.60 12.76 17.70
CA VAL A 282 -27.11 13.93 18.40
C VAL A 282 -28.54 13.65 18.80
N TYR A 283 -28.74 13.45 20.10
CA TYR A 283 -30.07 13.36 20.68
C TYR A 283 -30.66 14.75 20.82
N VAL A 284 -31.63 15.05 19.96
CA VAL A 284 -32.45 16.24 20.12
C VAL A 284 -33.44 15.96 21.25
N ASN A 285 -33.14 16.43 22.46
CA ASN A 285 -34.15 16.49 23.52
C ASN A 285 -35.31 17.36 23.02
N GLN A 286 -36.45 16.75 22.70
CA GLN A 286 -37.69 17.47 22.42
C GLN A 286 -38.21 18.07 23.74
N GLN A 287 -37.58 19.13 24.23
CA GLN A 287 -38.27 20.01 25.16
C GLN A 287 -39.29 20.82 24.35
N PRO A 288 -40.59 20.79 24.70
CA PRO A 288 -41.63 21.50 23.94
C PRO A 288 -41.45 23.02 23.90
N SER A 289 -40.51 23.58 24.69
CA SER A 289 -40.13 24.99 24.73
C SER A 289 -38.93 25.36 23.85
N LEU A 290 -38.32 24.41 23.14
CA LEU A 290 -37.16 24.63 22.26
C LEU A 290 -37.50 24.28 20.81
N GLU A 291 -37.59 25.30 19.94
CA GLU A 291 -37.70 25.12 18.49
C GLU A 291 -36.31 25.16 17.83
N ILE A 292 -35.94 24.08 17.14
CA ILE A 292 -34.71 24.03 16.35
C ILE A 292 -35.03 24.42 14.90
N HIS A 293 -34.42 25.51 14.44
CA HIS A 293 -34.58 26.03 13.08
C HIS A 293 -33.39 25.66 12.20
N THR A 294 -33.64 25.02 11.06
CA THR A 294 -32.64 24.77 10.01
C THR A 294 -32.72 25.85 8.95
N ILE A 295 -31.62 26.58 8.71
CA ILE A 295 -31.61 27.70 7.77
C ILE A 295 -31.26 27.18 6.38
N THR A 296 -32.27 27.07 5.52
CA THR A 296 -32.15 26.55 4.15
C THR A 296 -31.88 27.63 3.10
N GLN A 297 -32.08 28.92 3.41
CA GLN A 297 -31.75 30.04 2.53
C GLN A 297 -31.01 31.17 3.27
N ARG A 298 -30.03 31.78 2.61
CA ARG A 298 -29.29 32.95 3.13
C ARG A 298 -30.25 34.14 3.22
N PRO A 299 -30.48 34.73 4.41
CA PRO A 299 -31.28 35.95 4.49
C PRO A 299 -30.51 37.14 3.93
N PHE A 300 -31.25 38.12 3.42
CA PHE A 300 -30.69 39.37 2.92
C PHE A 300 -29.99 40.16 4.03
N LEU A 301 -28.74 40.55 3.79
CA LEU A 301 -27.90 41.33 4.71
C LEU A 301 -28.51 42.73 4.95
N ILE A 302 -28.99 42.99 6.17
CA ILE A 302 -29.34 44.36 6.61
C ILE A 302 -28.05 45.05 7.08
N HIS A 303 -27.25 45.52 6.12
CA HIS A 303 -25.90 46.08 6.29
C HIS A 303 -25.78 47.44 7.02
N HIS A 304 -26.87 47.99 7.57
CA HIS A 304 -26.89 49.37 8.08
C HIS A 304 -27.23 49.54 9.57
N SER A 305 -27.47 48.47 10.34
CA SER A 305 -27.78 48.63 11.77
C SER A 305 -26.52 48.79 12.62
N GLN A 306 -26.38 49.94 13.28
CA GLN A 306 -25.26 50.20 14.21
C GLN A 306 -25.32 49.27 15.43
N ALA A 307 -26.51 49.03 15.98
CA ALA A 307 -26.72 48.08 17.08
C ALA A 307 -26.25 46.66 16.73
N MET A 308 -26.35 46.26 15.45
CA MET A 308 -25.84 44.96 14.99
C MET A 308 -24.31 44.92 14.92
N LYS A 309 -23.67 46.02 14.52
CA LYS A 309 -22.20 46.10 14.48
C LYS A 309 -21.60 46.04 15.89
N ASP A 310 -22.22 46.73 16.84
CA ASP A 310 -21.77 46.79 18.22
C ASP A 310 -21.88 45.41 18.90
N CYS A 311 -23.01 44.72 18.72
CA CYS A 311 -23.22 43.39 19.26
C CYS A 311 -22.31 42.34 18.60
N LEU A 312 -22.02 42.43 17.30
CA LEU A 312 -21.04 41.56 16.62
C LEU A 312 -19.62 41.75 17.17
N THR A 313 -19.24 42.98 17.51
CA THR A 313 -17.91 43.31 18.01
C THR A 313 -17.71 42.75 19.43
N GLN A 314 -18.73 42.84 20.29
CA GLN A 314 -18.72 42.19 21.61
C GLN A 314 -18.61 40.67 21.49
N LEU A 315 -19.30 40.09 20.52
CA LEU A 315 -19.30 38.64 20.28
C LEU A 315 -17.95 38.10 19.82
N LEU A 316 -17.28 38.80 18.89
CA LEU A 316 -15.93 38.43 18.42
C LEU A 316 -14.86 38.58 19.51
N SER A 317 -15.15 39.31 20.58
CA SER A 317 -14.25 39.49 21.73
C SER A 317 -14.44 38.42 22.83
N MET A 318 -15.43 37.53 22.69
CA MET A 318 -15.67 36.45 23.66
C MET A 318 -14.75 35.24 23.40
N PRO A 319 -14.25 34.57 24.46
CA PRO A 319 -13.47 33.34 24.31
C PRO A 319 -14.33 32.21 23.71
N ALA A 320 -13.77 31.45 22.78
CA ALA A 320 -14.47 30.38 22.07
C ALA A 320 -14.94 29.28 23.04
N GLY A 321 -16.23 28.90 22.97
CA GLY A 321 -16.74 27.64 23.55
C GLY A 321 -17.87 27.71 24.59
N GLY A 322 -18.36 28.89 24.99
CA GLY A 322 -19.48 29.02 25.95
C GLY A 322 -20.88 29.09 25.30
N PRO A 323 -21.96 28.66 26.00
CA PRO A 323 -23.33 28.84 25.53
C PRO A 323 -23.70 30.33 25.51
N MET A 324 -24.42 30.75 24.47
CA MET A 324 -24.77 32.15 24.24
C MET A 324 -26.30 32.32 24.26
N LEU A 325 -26.77 33.16 25.17
CA LEU A 325 -28.19 33.52 25.25
C LEU A 325 -28.41 34.86 24.56
N PHE A 326 -29.23 34.86 23.50
CA PHE A 326 -29.67 36.08 22.84
C PHE A 326 -31.03 36.51 23.41
N TRP A 327 -31.02 37.54 24.25
CA TRP A 327 -32.23 38.08 24.87
C TRP A 327 -32.65 39.42 24.25
N GLY A 328 -33.94 39.60 23.96
CA GLY A 328 -34.47 40.86 23.40
C GLY A 328 -35.99 40.84 23.22
N LYS A 329 -36.61 42.01 23.04
CA LYS A 329 -38.08 42.11 22.85
C LYS A 329 -38.52 41.52 21.49
N MET A 330 -39.78 41.09 21.38
CA MET A 330 -40.38 40.70 20.07
C MET A 330 -40.24 41.83 19.05
N GLY A 331 -39.95 41.48 17.79
CA GLY A 331 -39.84 42.44 16.69
C GLY A 331 -38.45 43.05 16.45
N GLN A 332 -37.43 42.77 17.27
CA GLN A 332 -36.08 43.34 17.10
C GLN A 332 -35.13 42.53 16.18
N GLY A 333 -35.67 41.74 15.25
CA GLY A 333 -34.84 41.03 14.26
C GLY A 333 -34.01 39.85 14.81
N ARG A 334 -34.39 39.25 15.94
CA ARG A 334 -33.71 38.10 16.59
C ARG A 334 -33.43 36.94 15.61
N ALA A 335 -34.39 36.62 14.75
CA ALA A 335 -34.24 35.58 13.72
C ALA A 335 -33.22 35.94 12.63
N CYS A 336 -33.11 37.21 12.24
CA CYS A 336 -32.06 37.66 11.31
C CYS A 336 -30.66 37.57 11.94
N TRP A 337 -30.56 37.76 13.25
CA TRP A 337 -29.31 37.69 14.01
C TRP A 337 -28.72 36.28 14.05
N LEU A 338 -29.55 35.28 14.36
CA LEU A 338 -29.16 33.86 14.37
C LEU A 338 -28.61 33.43 13.00
N ASN A 339 -29.26 33.88 11.93
CA ASN A 339 -28.87 33.53 10.58
C ASN A 339 -27.57 34.20 10.11
N MET A 340 -27.28 35.42 10.60
CA MET A 340 -26.06 36.16 10.26
C MET A 340 -24.84 35.67 11.04
N PHE A 341 -25.03 35.20 12.28
CA PHE A 341 -23.99 34.58 13.12
C PHE A 341 -23.38 33.33 12.46
N ILE A 342 -24.24 32.47 11.91
CA ILE A 342 -23.86 31.23 11.19
C ILE A 342 -23.00 31.51 9.95
N MET A 343 -23.16 32.68 9.31
CA MET A 343 -22.36 33.06 8.13
C MET A 343 -20.95 33.53 8.45
N LYS A 344 -20.74 34.21 9.59
CA LYS A 344 -19.47 34.89 9.89
C LYS A 344 -18.54 34.08 10.79
N VAL A 345 -19.10 33.14 11.55
CA VAL A 345 -18.37 32.31 12.52
C VAL A 345 -18.44 30.85 12.07
N ARG A 346 -17.90 30.56 10.88
CA ARG A 346 -17.82 29.18 10.34
C ARG A 346 -16.98 28.23 11.21
N GLU A 347 -16.25 28.74 12.20
CA GLU A 347 -15.39 27.96 13.10
C GLU A 347 -15.97 27.70 14.50
N ILE A 348 -17.08 28.35 14.90
CA ILE A 348 -17.67 28.22 16.26
C ILE A 348 -19.15 27.81 16.18
N ILE A 349 -19.49 26.90 15.26
CA ILE A 349 -20.73 26.09 15.38
C ILE A 349 -20.38 24.77 16.08
N HIS A 350 -19.51 24.85 17.09
CA HIS A 350 -19.02 23.69 17.83
C HIS A 350 -19.71 23.48 19.20
N CYS A 351 -20.61 24.37 19.66
CA CYS A 351 -21.21 24.24 21.00
C CYS A 351 -22.73 24.48 21.11
N LEU A 352 -23.47 24.83 20.06
CA LEU A 352 -24.84 25.36 20.20
C LEU A 352 -25.99 24.42 19.80
N LEU A 353 -25.76 23.11 19.73
CA LEU A 353 -26.80 22.15 19.31
C LEU A 353 -27.54 21.38 20.42
N PRO A 354 -27.47 21.79 21.71
CA PRO A 354 -28.57 21.42 22.61
C PRO A 354 -29.27 22.59 23.35
N TYR A 355 -28.84 23.85 23.25
CA TYR A 355 -29.27 24.87 24.22
C TYR A 355 -29.53 26.27 23.63
N LEU A 356 -30.45 26.39 22.67
CA LEU A 356 -31.02 27.67 22.25
C LEU A 356 -32.39 27.88 22.91
N GLN A 357 -32.42 28.30 24.17
CA GLN A 357 -33.66 28.78 24.79
C GLN A 357 -34.00 30.16 24.21
N LEU A 358 -35.01 30.20 23.34
CA LEU A 358 -35.75 31.42 23.03
C LEU A 358 -36.79 31.62 24.14
N ILE A 359 -36.63 32.68 24.93
CA ILE A 359 -37.71 33.28 25.72
C ILE A 359 -37.99 34.68 25.15
#